data_AF-A0A3T1CEA2-F1
#
_entry.id   AF-A0A3T1CEA2-F1
#
_cell.length_a   1.000
_cell.length_b   1.000
_cell.length_c   1.000
_cell.angle_alpha   90.00
_cell.angle_beta   90.00
_cell.angle_gamma   90.00
#
_symmetry.space_group_name_H-M   'P 1'
#
loop_
_entity.id
_entity.type
_entity.pdbx_description
1 polymer ?
#
loop_
_entity_poly.entity_id
_entity_poly.type
_entity_poly.pdbx_seq_one_letter_code
_entity_poly.pdbx_strand_id
1 'polypeptide(L)'
;MNVALLGVIAAAMFATLFLVYQTVEAERAQREQVRRTVEVLEELRQVSRSALSGETGQRGYLITLDRRYLAPYQAGREQIDPALERIRELIGDDATARQTELIDQIDALARAKFDEMAGGVQLLEDGRLLDARRAILTDEGVETMERLNRAIAEMQDIENEILAELSTEAARTEARVLPLLGALFVLLILAMFAGARLVGRAARAEAEAAQAAVVSEARDRADLLARELNHRVKNLFAVVLAIVQMSARDKPEAKEVTDSIAQRIRALLTAHEVSQGELERPVASLRALVETSLAPYRSSKHPAKIDGPDVMLPAKRVTPLGLVLHELTTNAVKYGAWRKEGTVHVTWTEQDGSVRLEWRETGAELEELPDRKGFGSLLMTSAARQFGGTFERDFDADGLTVTIVLPVGD
;
A
#
# COMPACT_ATOMS: atom_id res chain seq x y z
N MET A 1 -8.25 -1.67 7.12
CA MET A 1 -8.76 -0.81 6.03
C MET A 1 -8.79 -1.52 4.66
N ASN A 2 -7.74 -2.25 4.26
CA ASN A 2 -7.65 -2.80 2.90
C ASN A 2 -8.59 -4.00 2.59
N VAL A 3 -8.88 -4.87 3.55
CA VAL A 3 -9.82 -6.01 3.33
C VAL A 3 -11.25 -5.52 3.16
N ALA A 4 -11.66 -4.51 3.93
CA ALA A 4 -12.98 -3.90 3.80
C ALA A 4 -13.17 -3.25 2.42
N LEU A 5 -12.14 -2.58 1.89
CA LEU A 5 -12.18 -2.00 0.54
C LEU A 5 -12.35 -3.08 -0.55
N LEU A 6 -11.61 -4.20 -0.46
CA LEU A 6 -11.80 -5.32 -1.38
C LEU A 6 -13.20 -5.93 -1.29
N GLY A 7 -13.76 -6.04 -0.08
CA GLY A 7 -15.14 -6.49 0.13
C GLY A 7 -16.17 -5.57 -0.53
N VAL A 8 -15.98 -4.25 -0.42
CA VAL A 8 -16.85 -3.26 -1.08
C VAL A 8 -16.73 -3.35 -2.60
N ILE A 9 -15.51 -3.47 -3.15
CA ILE A 9 -15.30 -3.63 -4.59
C ILE A 9 -15.95 -4.92 -5.09
N ALA A 10 -15.79 -6.03 -4.37
CA ALA A 10 -16.41 -7.31 -4.74
C ALA A 10 -17.94 -7.23 -4.71
N ALA A 11 -18.53 -6.59 -3.69
CA ALA A 11 -19.97 -6.38 -3.63
C ALA A 11 -20.48 -5.50 -4.78
N ALA A 12 -19.76 -4.43 -5.13
CA ALA A 12 -20.09 -3.57 -6.26
C ALA A 12 -19.96 -4.31 -7.61
N MET A 13 -18.98 -5.19 -7.77
CA MET A 13 -18.85 -6.06 -8.95
C MET A 13 -20.02 -7.03 -9.07
N PHE A 14 -20.44 -7.63 -7.94
CA PHE A 14 -21.57 -8.55 -7.94
C PHE A 14 -22.89 -7.82 -8.29
N ALA A 15 -23.10 -6.63 -7.72
CA ALA A 15 -24.25 -5.80 -8.02
C ALA A 15 -24.29 -5.36 -9.51
N THR A 16 -23.14 -4.95 -10.08
CA THR A 16 -23.06 -4.60 -11.50
C THR A 16 -23.29 -5.80 -12.41
N LEU A 17 -22.74 -6.98 -12.09
CA LEU A 17 -23.00 -8.21 -12.84
C LEU A 17 -24.48 -8.60 -12.80
N PHE A 18 -25.12 -8.48 -11.63
CA PHE A 18 -26.54 -8.73 -11.47
C PHE A 18 -27.40 -7.78 -12.32
N LEU A 19 -27.07 -6.49 -12.35
CA LEU A 19 -27.74 -5.52 -13.21
C LEU A 19 -27.57 -5.83 -14.70
N VAL A 20 -26.37 -6.23 -15.13
CA VAL A 20 -26.13 -6.67 -16.52
C VAL A 20 -26.99 -7.88 -16.85
N TYR A 21 -27.02 -8.88 -15.97
CA TYR A 21 -27.85 -10.07 -16.16
C TYR A 21 -29.34 -9.72 -16.32
N GLN A 22 -29.90 -8.91 -15.41
CA GLN A 22 -31.30 -8.46 -15.52
C GLN A 22 -31.57 -7.68 -16.81
N THR A 23 -30.63 -6.85 -17.23
CA THR A 23 -30.76 -6.06 -18.46
C THR A 23 -30.83 -6.96 -19.70
N VAL A 24 -29.96 -7.97 -19.78
CA VAL A 24 -29.92 -8.94 -20.90
C VAL A 24 -31.17 -9.82 -20.91
N GLU A 25 -31.68 -10.21 -19.74
CA GLU A 25 -32.89 -11.02 -19.64
C GLU A 25 -34.13 -10.23 -20.10
N ALA A 26 -34.25 -8.95 -19.71
CA ALA A 26 -35.29 -8.06 -20.21
C ALA A 26 -35.21 -7.83 -21.73
N GLU A 27 -34.00 -7.73 -22.28
CA GLU A 27 -33.78 -7.57 -23.72
C GLU A 27 -34.31 -8.77 -24.53
N ARG A 28 -34.19 -10.00 -24.00
CA ARG A 28 -34.72 -11.19 -24.69
C ARG A 28 -36.24 -11.14 -24.85
N ALA A 29 -36.96 -10.72 -23.80
CA ALA A 29 -38.41 -10.58 -23.85
C ALA A 29 -38.83 -9.49 -24.86
N GLN A 30 -38.14 -8.35 -24.86
CA GLN A 30 -38.40 -7.27 -25.83
C GLN A 30 -38.16 -7.71 -27.28
N ARG A 31 -37.07 -8.45 -27.55
CA ARG A 31 -36.77 -8.98 -28.90
C ARG A 31 -37.85 -9.94 -29.41
N GLU A 32 -38.38 -10.78 -28.52
CA GLU A 32 -39.48 -11.70 -28.84
C GLU A 32 -40.75 -10.94 -29.23
N GLN A 33 -41.10 -9.89 -28.47
CA GLN A 33 -42.26 -9.05 -28.75
C GLN A 33 -42.12 -8.29 -30.08
N VAL A 34 -40.94 -7.71 -30.35
CA VAL A 34 -40.64 -7.07 -31.65
C VAL A 34 -40.82 -8.05 -32.81
N ARG A 35 -40.34 -9.29 -32.66
CA ARG A 35 -40.51 -10.31 -33.70
C ARG A 35 -42.00 -10.59 -33.97
N ARG A 36 -42.81 -10.78 -32.92
CA ARG A 36 -44.25 -11.04 -33.07
C ARG A 36 -44.97 -9.90 -33.79
N THR A 37 -44.72 -8.65 -33.42
CA THR A 37 -45.32 -7.47 -34.08
C THR A 37 -44.94 -7.38 -35.57
N VAL A 38 -43.68 -7.69 -35.91
CA VAL A 38 -43.24 -7.73 -37.33
C VAL A 38 -43.96 -8.85 -38.10
N GLU A 39 -44.15 -10.03 -37.50
CA GLU A 39 -44.88 -11.14 -38.10
C GLU A 39 -46.37 -10.80 -38.30
N VAL A 40 -47.02 -10.12 -37.34
CA VAL A 40 -48.41 -9.63 -37.50
C VAL A 40 -48.51 -8.67 -38.68
N LEU A 41 -47.59 -7.71 -38.80
CA LEU A 41 -47.54 -6.78 -39.94
C LEU A 41 -47.36 -7.50 -41.28
N GLU A 42 -46.57 -8.57 -41.32
CA GLU A 42 -46.39 -9.38 -42.53
C GLU A 42 -47.68 -10.13 -42.92
N GLU A 43 -48.37 -10.73 -41.95
CA GLU A 43 -49.65 -11.41 -42.19
C GLU A 43 -50.77 -10.43 -42.59
N LEU A 44 -50.82 -9.23 -42.00
CA LEU A 44 -51.77 -8.19 -42.44
C LEU A 44 -51.54 -7.77 -43.89
N ARG A 45 -50.27 -7.65 -44.31
CA ARG A 45 -49.92 -7.43 -45.72
C ARG A 45 -50.29 -8.63 -46.58
N GLN A 46 -50.19 -9.85 -46.06
CA GLN A 46 -50.60 -11.06 -46.76
C GLN A 46 -52.11 -11.10 -47.02
N VAL A 47 -52.93 -10.73 -46.04
CA VAL A 47 -54.39 -10.63 -46.18
C VAL A 47 -54.76 -9.60 -47.26
N SER A 48 -54.18 -8.39 -47.19
CA SER A 48 -54.41 -7.34 -48.18
C SER A 48 -54.01 -7.77 -49.60
N ARG A 49 -52.81 -8.38 -49.76
CA ARG A 49 -52.34 -8.91 -51.06
C ARG A 49 -53.24 -10.01 -51.60
N SER A 50 -53.72 -10.91 -50.74
CA SER A 50 -54.59 -12.02 -51.11
C SER A 50 -55.95 -11.52 -51.59
N ALA A 51 -56.54 -10.55 -50.89
CA ALA A 51 -57.79 -9.93 -51.29
C ALA A 51 -57.67 -9.19 -52.63
N LEU A 52 -56.63 -8.36 -52.80
CA LEU A 52 -56.41 -7.61 -54.04
C LEU A 52 -56.11 -8.51 -55.24
N SER A 53 -55.23 -9.51 -55.06
CA SER A 53 -54.88 -10.45 -56.12
C SER A 53 -56.07 -11.33 -56.48
N GLY A 54 -56.88 -11.72 -55.49
CA GLY A 54 -58.08 -12.50 -55.70
C GLY A 54 -59.13 -11.73 -56.49
N GLU A 55 -59.36 -10.46 -56.14
CA GLU A 55 -60.27 -9.59 -56.91
C GLU A 55 -59.77 -9.40 -58.34
N THR A 56 -58.46 -9.15 -58.52
CA THR A 56 -57.86 -8.98 -59.85
C THR A 56 -58.01 -10.24 -60.71
N GLY A 57 -57.75 -11.42 -60.12
CA GLY A 57 -57.91 -12.70 -60.80
C GLY A 57 -59.37 -13.00 -61.16
N GLN A 58 -60.28 -12.78 -60.22
CA GLN A 58 -61.72 -12.97 -60.43
C GLN A 58 -62.25 -12.07 -61.55
N ARG A 59 -61.91 -10.77 -61.55
CA ARG A 59 -62.33 -9.84 -62.61
C ARG A 59 -61.73 -10.23 -63.95
N GLY A 60 -60.46 -10.64 -63.98
CA GLY A 60 -59.80 -11.18 -65.17
C GLY A 60 -60.56 -12.36 -65.78
N TYR A 61 -61.00 -13.31 -64.96
CA TYR A 61 -61.81 -14.43 -65.41
C TYR A 61 -63.18 -13.99 -65.93
N LEU A 62 -63.89 -13.11 -65.22
CA LEU A 62 -65.22 -12.66 -65.61
C LEU A 62 -65.23 -11.82 -66.90
N ILE A 63 -64.12 -11.16 -67.22
CA ILE A 63 -63.95 -10.38 -68.46
C ILE A 63 -63.53 -11.27 -69.62
N THR A 64 -62.55 -12.15 -69.41
CA THR A 64 -61.88 -12.90 -70.49
C THR A 64 -62.44 -14.30 -70.73
N LEU A 65 -63.17 -14.86 -69.76
CA LEU A 65 -63.63 -16.25 -69.69
C LEU A 65 -62.50 -17.30 -69.63
N ASP A 66 -61.25 -16.87 -69.44
CA ASP A 66 -60.09 -17.75 -69.36
C ASP A 66 -59.83 -18.19 -67.92
N ARG A 67 -60.04 -19.49 -67.64
CA ARG A 67 -59.88 -20.09 -66.31
C ARG A 67 -58.49 -19.89 -65.70
N ARG A 68 -57.46 -19.60 -66.49
CA ARG A 68 -56.12 -19.31 -65.97
C ARG A 68 -56.09 -18.09 -65.05
N TYR A 69 -57.00 -17.13 -65.24
CA TYR A 69 -57.13 -15.96 -64.36
C TYR A 69 -57.73 -16.30 -62.97
N LEU A 70 -58.29 -17.49 -62.76
CA LEU A 70 -58.79 -17.89 -61.44
C LEU A 70 -57.67 -18.32 -60.47
N ALA A 71 -56.45 -18.59 -60.94
CA ALA A 71 -55.37 -19.06 -60.07
C ALA A 71 -55.04 -18.08 -58.90
N PRO A 72 -54.91 -16.75 -59.12
CA PRO A 72 -54.75 -15.79 -58.02
C PRO A 72 -55.94 -15.74 -57.05
N TYR A 73 -57.17 -15.96 -57.54
CA TYR A 73 -58.38 -16.03 -56.70
C TYR A 73 -58.37 -17.25 -55.78
N GLN A 74 -58.07 -18.43 -56.34
CA GLN A 74 -57.97 -19.67 -55.58
C GLN A 74 -56.87 -19.59 -54.53
N ALA A 75 -55.67 -19.12 -54.91
CA ALA A 75 -54.56 -18.94 -54.00
C ALA A 75 -54.87 -17.95 -52.87
N GLY A 76 -55.52 -16.82 -53.18
CA GLY A 76 -55.93 -15.84 -52.17
C GLY A 76 -56.96 -16.41 -51.20
N ARG A 77 -57.92 -17.20 -51.69
CA ARG A 77 -58.95 -17.84 -50.87
C ARG A 77 -58.37 -18.86 -49.90
N GLU A 78 -57.40 -19.66 -50.33
CA GLU A 78 -56.74 -20.67 -49.50
C GLU A 78 -55.82 -20.07 -48.43
N GLN A 79 -55.34 -18.84 -48.63
CA GLN A 79 -54.36 -18.21 -47.74
C GLN A 79 -54.97 -17.30 -46.66
N ILE A 80 -56.22 -16.88 -46.80
CA ILE A 80 -56.84 -15.94 -45.85
C ILE A 80 -57.10 -16.57 -44.50
N ASP A 81 -57.69 -17.77 -44.45
CA ASP A 81 -57.98 -18.43 -43.18
C ASP A 81 -56.68 -18.68 -42.38
N PRO A 82 -55.60 -19.27 -42.95
CA PRO A 82 -54.33 -19.42 -42.24
C PRO A 82 -53.69 -18.10 -41.80
N ALA A 83 -53.78 -17.04 -42.61
CA ALA A 83 -53.20 -15.74 -42.26
C ALA A 83 -53.93 -15.10 -41.06
N LEU A 84 -55.26 -15.17 -41.03
CA LEU A 84 -56.07 -14.64 -39.94
C LEU A 84 -55.90 -15.44 -38.65
N GLU A 85 -55.80 -16.77 -38.75
CA GLU A 85 -55.48 -17.64 -37.61
C GLU A 85 -54.10 -17.31 -37.03
N ARG A 86 -53.08 -17.14 -37.88
CA ARG A 86 -51.74 -16.73 -37.42
C ARG A 86 -51.74 -15.36 -36.77
N ILE A 87 -52.48 -14.38 -37.29
CA ILE A 87 -52.59 -13.07 -36.63
C ILE A 87 -53.19 -13.23 -35.23
N ARG A 88 -54.27 -14.00 -35.07
CA ARG A 88 -54.90 -14.27 -33.77
C ARG A 88 -53.94 -14.95 -32.78
N GLU A 89 -53.15 -15.91 -33.24
CA GLU A 89 -52.13 -16.57 -32.42
C GLU A 89 -51.01 -15.63 -32.00
N LEU A 90 -50.57 -14.75 -32.90
CA LEU A 90 -49.44 -13.83 -32.65
C LEU A 90 -49.80 -12.67 -31.71
N ILE A 91 -51.02 -12.12 -31.81
CA ILE A 91 -51.50 -11.09 -30.88
C ILE A 91 -51.78 -11.67 -29.48
N GLY A 92 -52.22 -12.94 -29.42
CA GLY A 92 -52.37 -13.69 -28.18
C GLY A 92 -53.32 -13.06 -27.14
N ASP A 93 -53.14 -13.43 -25.88
CA ASP A 93 -53.98 -12.98 -24.74
C ASP A 93 -53.73 -11.51 -24.35
N ASP A 94 -52.63 -10.92 -24.81
CA ASP A 94 -52.24 -9.53 -24.53
C ASP A 94 -52.86 -8.52 -25.53
N ALA A 95 -53.69 -8.99 -26.46
CA ALA A 95 -54.33 -8.15 -27.46
C ALA A 95 -55.25 -7.09 -26.83
N THR A 96 -55.13 -5.85 -27.31
CA THR A 96 -56.04 -4.78 -26.89
C THR A 96 -57.46 -5.04 -27.40
N ALA A 97 -58.45 -4.44 -26.74
CA ALA A 97 -59.85 -4.52 -27.18
C ALA A 97 -60.02 -4.03 -28.63
N ARG A 98 -59.25 -3.01 -29.04
CA ARG A 98 -59.29 -2.48 -30.42
C ARG A 98 -58.66 -3.44 -31.44
N GLN A 99 -57.52 -4.06 -31.11
CA GLN A 99 -56.91 -5.08 -31.99
C GLN A 99 -57.85 -6.28 -32.19
N THR A 100 -58.51 -6.73 -31.12
CA THR A 100 -59.50 -7.82 -31.16
C THR A 100 -60.70 -7.44 -32.04
N GLU A 101 -61.22 -6.23 -31.89
CA GLU A 101 -62.31 -5.72 -32.72
C GLU A 101 -61.90 -5.63 -34.21
N LEU A 102 -60.71 -5.11 -34.49
CA LEU A 102 -60.20 -4.96 -35.86
C LEU A 102 -59.95 -6.30 -36.53
N ILE A 103 -59.38 -7.31 -35.84
CA ILE A 103 -59.16 -8.63 -36.45
C ILE A 103 -60.47 -9.32 -36.78
N ASP A 104 -61.50 -9.19 -35.94
CA ASP A 104 -62.83 -9.74 -36.22
C ASP A 104 -63.53 -9.00 -37.36
N GLN A 105 -63.34 -7.67 -37.46
CA GLN A 105 -63.81 -6.89 -38.61
C GLN A 105 -63.10 -7.32 -39.91
N ILE A 106 -61.78 -7.49 -39.88
CA ILE A 106 -60.99 -7.94 -41.02
C ILE A 106 -61.43 -9.34 -41.45
N ASP A 107 -61.63 -10.28 -40.53
CA ASP A 107 -62.12 -11.63 -40.79
C ASP A 107 -63.51 -11.60 -41.47
N ALA A 108 -64.46 -10.87 -40.89
CA ALA A 108 -65.80 -10.74 -41.45
C ALA A 108 -65.80 -10.10 -42.85
N LEU A 109 -65.04 -9.02 -43.05
CA LEU A 109 -64.95 -8.32 -44.33
C LEU A 109 -64.22 -9.13 -45.40
N ALA A 110 -63.15 -9.85 -45.03
CA ALA A 110 -62.42 -10.73 -45.93
C ALA A 110 -63.29 -11.90 -46.39
N ARG A 111 -64.00 -12.58 -45.47
CA ARG A 111 -64.94 -13.65 -45.83
C ARG A 111 -66.04 -13.14 -46.75
N ALA A 112 -66.69 -12.03 -46.39
CA ALA A 112 -67.73 -11.42 -47.21
C ALA A 112 -67.22 -11.10 -48.63
N LYS A 113 -65.99 -10.59 -48.75
CA LYS A 113 -65.37 -10.30 -50.04
C LYS A 113 -65.13 -11.56 -50.88
N PHE A 114 -64.65 -12.64 -50.28
CA PHE A 114 -64.42 -13.90 -51.00
C PHE A 114 -65.70 -14.64 -51.37
N ASP A 115 -66.74 -14.52 -50.54
CA ASP A 115 -68.08 -15.05 -50.83
C ASP A 115 -68.76 -14.28 -51.97
N GLU A 116 -68.65 -12.94 -51.99
CA GLU A 116 -69.08 -12.09 -53.10
C GLU A 116 -68.40 -12.52 -54.42
N MET A 117 -67.07 -12.65 -54.40
CA MET A 117 -66.30 -13.10 -55.55
C MET A 117 -66.69 -14.52 -56.00
N ALA A 118 -66.94 -15.43 -55.05
CA ALA A 118 -67.37 -16.80 -55.33
C ALA A 118 -68.73 -16.83 -56.04
N GLY A 119 -69.69 -16.02 -55.60
CA GLY A 119 -71.00 -15.88 -56.25
C GLY A 119 -70.88 -15.42 -57.70
N GLY A 120 -69.99 -14.46 -57.97
CA GLY A 120 -69.69 -14.00 -59.34
C GLY A 120 -69.11 -15.10 -60.23
N VAL A 121 -68.16 -15.89 -59.72
CA VAL A 121 -67.57 -17.03 -60.44
C VAL A 121 -68.63 -18.10 -60.71
N GLN A 122 -69.44 -18.46 -59.73
CA GLN A 122 -70.48 -19.48 -59.85
C GLN A 122 -71.55 -19.09 -60.87
N LEU A 123 -72.02 -17.84 -60.86
CA LEU A 123 -72.97 -17.33 -61.87
C LEU A 123 -72.42 -17.46 -63.30
N LEU A 124 -71.12 -17.25 -63.48
CA LEU A 124 -70.49 -17.43 -64.78
C LEU A 124 -70.38 -18.91 -65.16
N GLU A 125 -70.01 -19.79 -64.23
CA GLU A 125 -69.93 -21.24 -64.45
C GLU A 125 -71.31 -21.86 -64.78
N ASP A 126 -72.39 -21.33 -64.20
CA ASP A 126 -73.78 -21.70 -64.49
C ASP A 126 -74.29 -21.14 -65.84
N GLY A 127 -73.44 -20.45 -66.61
CA GLY A 127 -73.78 -19.86 -67.91
C GLY A 127 -74.57 -18.54 -67.83
N ARG A 128 -74.74 -17.95 -66.65
CA ARG A 128 -75.52 -16.72 -66.41
C ARG A 128 -74.65 -15.46 -66.52
N LEU A 129 -74.03 -15.26 -67.69
CA LEU A 129 -73.05 -14.18 -67.95
C LEU A 129 -73.57 -12.77 -67.60
N LEU A 130 -74.85 -12.48 -67.91
CA LEU A 130 -75.44 -11.16 -67.64
C LEU A 130 -75.62 -10.89 -66.15
N ASP A 131 -75.94 -11.91 -65.36
CA ASP A 131 -76.11 -11.78 -63.92
C ASP A 131 -74.75 -11.66 -63.22
N ALA A 132 -73.75 -12.44 -63.68
CA ALA A 132 -72.37 -12.31 -63.21
C ALA A 132 -71.80 -10.90 -63.47
N ARG A 133 -72.06 -10.30 -64.63
CA ARG A 133 -71.63 -8.92 -64.94
C ARG A 133 -72.36 -7.87 -64.11
N ARG A 134 -73.65 -8.04 -63.85
CA ARG A 134 -74.41 -7.13 -62.97
C ARG A 134 -73.90 -7.16 -61.53
N ALA A 135 -73.53 -8.34 -61.03
CA ALA A 135 -72.96 -8.50 -59.69
C ALA A 135 -71.63 -7.74 -59.52
N ILE A 136 -70.81 -7.60 -60.57
CA ILE A 136 -69.57 -6.80 -60.50
C ILE A 136 -69.85 -5.28 -60.54
N LEU A 137 -70.97 -4.88 -61.15
CA LEU A 137 -71.34 -3.47 -61.34
C LEU A 137 -72.01 -2.86 -60.09
N THR A 138 -72.21 -3.63 -59.02
CA THR A 138 -72.69 -3.12 -57.74
C THR A 138 -71.55 -2.49 -56.94
N ASP A 139 -71.80 -1.34 -56.31
CA ASP A 139 -70.80 -0.66 -55.45
C ASP A 139 -70.48 -1.44 -54.16
N GLU A 140 -71.26 -2.48 -53.82
CA GLU A 140 -71.12 -3.28 -52.60
C GLU A 140 -69.74 -3.96 -52.47
N GLY A 141 -69.20 -4.49 -53.57
CA GLY A 141 -67.88 -5.11 -53.58
C GLY A 141 -66.73 -4.11 -53.41
N VAL A 142 -66.90 -2.87 -53.91
CA VAL A 142 -65.93 -1.79 -53.75
C VAL A 142 -65.95 -1.28 -52.31
N GLU A 143 -67.14 -1.03 -51.77
CA GLU A 143 -67.31 -0.57 -50.39
C GLU A 143 -66.76 -1.58 -49.36
N THR A 144 -67.00 -2.87 -49.58
CA THR A 144 -66.44 -3.94 -48.73
C THR A 144 -64.91 -3.94 -48.76
N MET A 145 -64.30 -3.77 -49.94
CA MET A 145 -62.86 -3.73 -50.10
C MET A 145 -62.23 -2.47 -49.47
N GLU A 146 -62.89 -1.31 -49.59
CA GLU A 146 -62.45 -0.08 -48.93
C GLU A 146 -62.51 -0.19 -47.40
N ARG A 147 -63.58 -0.79 -46.85
CA ARG A 147 -63.69 -1.07 -45.41
C ARG A 147 -62.62 -2.05 -44.94
N LEU A 148 -62.36 -3.12 -45.71
CA LEU A 148 -61.30 -4.09 -45.41
C LEU A 148 -59.92 -3.41 -45.38
N ASN A 149 -59.58 -2.64 -46.42
CA ASN A 149 -58.31 -1.92 -46.49
C ASN A 149 -58.17 -0.91 -45.35
N ARG A 150 -59.26 -0.24 -44.94
CA ARG A 150 -59.26 0.70 -43.81
C ARG A 150 -59.01 -0.01 -42.48
N ALA A 151 -59.67 -1.14 -42.23
CA ALA A 151 -59.47 -1.92 -41.02
C ALA A 151 -58.04 -2.50 -40.94
N ILE A 152 -57.51 -2.99 -42.07
CA ILE A 152 -56.11 -3.44 -42.15
C ILE A 152 -55.14 -2.29 -41.90
N ALA A 153 -55.37 -1.11 -42.51
CA ALA A 153 -54.50 0.05 -42.32
C ALA A 153 -54.51 0.52 -40.86
N GLU A 154 -55.67 0.58 -40.22
CA GLU A 154 -55.77 0.95 -38.81
C GLU A 154 -55.05 -0.06 -37.90
N MET A 155 -55.20 -1.37 -38.16
CA MET A 155 -54.45 -2.40 -37.45
C MET A 155 -52.94 -2.26 -37.67
N GLN A 156 -52.51 -1.98 -38.90
CA GLN A 156 -51.09 -1.75 -39.21
C GLN A 156 -50.54 -0.51 -38.51
N ASP A 157 -51.32 0.56 -38.39
CA ASP A 157 -50.92 1.77 -37.68
C ASP A 157 -50.70 1.48 -36.18
N ILE A 158 -51.60 0.72 -35.56
CA ILE A 158 -51.45 0.26 -34.16
C ILE A 158 -50.17 -0.57 -33.99
N GLU A 159 -49.93 -1.57 -34.84
CA GLU A 159 -48.74 -2.41 -34.75
C GLU A 159 -47.45 -1.63 -35.03
N ASN A 160 -47.46 -0.67 -35.95
CA ASN A 160 -46.30 0.19 -36.20
C ASN A 160 -45.99 1.12 -35.02
N GLU A 161 -47.01 1.62 -34.32
CA GLU A 161 -46.84 2.43 -33.10
C GLU A 161 -46.22 1.60 -31.96
N ILE A 162 -46.75 0.39 -31.72
CA ILE A 162 -46.19 -0.57 -30.76
C ILE A 162 -44.73 -0.90 -31.12
N LEU A 163 -44.44 -1.19 -32.39
CA LEU A 163 -43.09 -1.48 -32.86
C LEU A 163 -42.13 -0.31 -32.63
N ALA A 164 -42.58 0.92 -32.88
CA ALA A 164 -41.80 2.13 -32.66
C ALA A 164 -41.46 2.28 -31.17
N GLU A 165 -42.42 2.13 -30.26
CA GLU A 165 -42.18 2.17 -28.81
C GLU A 165 -41.16 1.11 -28.38
N LEU A 166 -41.39 -0.16 -28.74
CA LEU A 166 -40.49 -1.27 -28.40
C LEU A 166 -39.07 -1.06 -28.92
N SER A 167 -38.92 -0.54 -30.14
CA SER A 167 -37.61 -0.26 -30.74
C SER A 167 -36.86 0.84 -29.97
N THR A 168 -37.56 1.87 -29.50
CA THR A 168 -36.96 2.96 -28.73
C THR A 168 -36.54 2.51 -27.34
N GLU A 169 -37.32 1.63 -26.70
CA GLU A 169 -36.96 1.03 -25.42
C GLU A 169 -35.76 0.09 -25.55
N ALA A 170 -35.73 -0.75 -26.59
CA ALA A 170 -34.60 -1.64 -26.86
C ALA A 170 -33.30 -0.85 -27.04
N ALA A 171 -33.33 0.25 -27.81
CA ALA A 171 -32.17 1.13 -27.99
C ALA A 171 -31.70 1.79 -26.68
N ARG A 172 -32.62 2.18 -25.79
CA ARG A 172 -32.29 2.72 -24.47
C ARG A 172 -31.66 1.65 -23.57
N THR A 173 -32.14 0.42 -23.64
CA THR A 173 -31.61 -0.72 -22.87
C THR A 173 -30.21 -1.08 -23.34
N GLU A 174 -29.97 -1.15 -24.65
CA GLU A 174 -28.65 -1.39 -25.25
C GLU A 174 -27.63 -0.33 -24.80
N ALA A 175 -28.03 0.95 -24.79
CA ALA A 175 -27.19 2.05 -24.33
C ALA A 175 -26.81 1.96 -22.83
N ARG A 176 -27.54 1.19 -22.01
CA ARG A 176 -27.22 0.98 -20.57
C ARG A 176 -26.22 -0.15 -20.35
N VAL A 177 -26.10 -1.11 -21.26
CA VAL A 177 -25.21 -2.27 -21.08
C VAL A 177 -23.74 -1.86 -21.14
N LEU A 178 -23.36 -1.02 -22.12
CA LEU A 178 -21.98 -0.58 -22.30
C LEU A 178 -21.38 0.16 -21.09
N PRO A 179 -22.06 1.14 -20.45
CA PRO A 179 -21.54 1.78 -19.25
C PRO A 179 -21.47 0.84 -18.04
N LEU A 180 -22.37 -0.16 -17.91
CA LEU A 180 -22.28 -1.18 -16.86
C LEU A 180 -21.05 -2.08 -17.03
N LEU A 181 -20.76 -2.51 -18.27
CA LEU A 181 -19.53 -3.25 -18.58
C LEU A 181 -18.28 -2.41 -18.32
N GLY A 182 -18.31 -1.12 -18.68
CA GLY A 182 -17.24 -0.17 -18.35
C GLY A 182 -17.03 -0.03 -16.85
N ALA A 183 -18.10 0.09 -16.06
CA ALA A 183 -18.03 0.15 -14.60
C ALA A 183 -17.44 -1.14 -13.99
N LEU A 184 -17.85 -2.30 -14.49
CA LEU A 184 -17.30 -3.60 -14.07
C LEU A 184 -15.79 -3.69 -14.38
N PHE A 185 -15.36 -3.23 -15.56
CA PHE A 185 -13.95 -3.21 -15.93
C PHE A 185 -13.12 -2.29 -15.03
N VAL A 186 -13.63 -1.10 -14.69
CA VAL A 186 -12.99 -0.18 -13.74
C VAL A 186 -12.87 -0.82 -12.35
N LEU A 187 -13.93 -1.49 -11.87
CA LEU A 187 -13.90 -2.20 -10.59
C LEU A 187 -12.86 -3.34 -10.56
N LEU A 188 -12.72 -4.09 -11.67
CA LEU A 188 -11.68 -5.11 -11.81
C LEU A 188 -10.26 -4.52 -11.72
N ILE A 189 -10.01 -3.40 -12.40
CA ILE A 189 -8.72 -2.70 -12.31
C ILE A 189 -8.45 -2.23 -10.88
N LEU A 190 -9.45 -1.66 -10.20
CA LEU A 190 -9.32 -1.21 -8.81
C LEU A 190 -9.05 -2.39 -7.86
N ALA A 191 -9.73 -3.53 -8.05
CA ALA A 191 -9.49 -4.75 -7.28
C ALA A 191 -8.06 -5.26 -7.48
N MET A 192 -7.60 -5.34 -8.73
CA MET A 192 -6.25 -5.79 -9.07
C MET A 192 -5.19 -4.87 -8.45
N PHE A 193 -5.39 -3.55 -8.54
CA PHE A 193 -4.47 -2.57 -7.98
C PHE A 193 -4.44 -2.61 -6.44
N ALA A 194 -5.60 -2.74 -5.80
CA ALA A 194 -5.69 -2.90 -4.35
C ALA A 194 -5.01 -4.20 -3.87
N GLY A 195 -5.21 -5.30 -4.60
CA GLY A 195 -4.55 -6.59 -4.38
C GLY A 195 -3.03 -6.48 -4.49
N ALA A 196 -2.52 -5.89 -5.58
CA ALA A 196 -1.09 -5.67 -5.79
C ALA A 196 -0.45 -4.81 -4.68
N ARG A 197 -1.15 -3.75 -4.23
CA ARG A 197 -0.68 -2.93 -3.10
C ARG A 197 -0.65 -3.69 -1.78
N LEU A 198 -1.61 -4.58 -1.54
CA LEU A 198 -1.64 -5.42 -0.34
C LEU A 198 -0.48 -6.40 -0.29
N VAL A 199 -0.26 -7.13 -1.38
CA VAL A 199 0.86 -8.08 -1.51
C VAL A 199 2.19 -7.35 -1.40
N GLY A 200 2.34 -6.20 -2.08
CA GLY A 200 3.55 -5.38 -2.01
C GLY A 200 3.86 -4.84 -0.61
N ARG A 201 2.84 -4.49 0.18
CA ARG A 201 3.04 -4.08 1.59
C ARG A 201 3.46 -5.24 2.48
N ALA A 202 2.85 -6.42 2.31
CA ALA A 202 3.22 -7.61 3.07
C ALA A 202 4.68 -8.01 2.78
N ALA A 203 5.07 -8.05 1.50
CA ALA A 203 6.44 -8.38 1.11
C ALA A 203 7.49 -7.40 1.64
N ARG A 204 7.19 -6.09 1.67
CA ARG A 204 8.09 -5.08 2.25
C ARG A 204 8.25 -5.23 3.76
N ALA A 205 7.16 -5.50 4.48
CA ALA A 205 7.20 -5.70 5.92
C ALA A 205 8.04 -6.93 6.30
N GLU A 206 7.94 -8.02 5.54
CA GLU A 206 8.78 -9.21 5.73
C GLU A 206 10.26 -8.93 5.46
N ALA A 207 10.58 -8.19 4.39
CA ALA A 207 11.96 -7.82 4.06
C ALA A 207 12.60 -6.91 5.13
N GLU A 208 11.86 -5.90 5.60
CA GLU A 208 12.31 -5.01 6.68
C GLU A 208 12.54 -5.77 7.99
N ALA A 209 11.64 -6.69 8.35
CA ALA A 209 11.78 -7.53 9.55
C ALA A 209 13.00 -8.46 9.45
N ALA A 210 13.24 -9.08 8.30
CA ALA A 210 14.41 -9.92 8.07
C ALA A 210 15.72 -9.12 8.19
N GLN A 211 15.76 -7.92 7.61
CA GLN A 211 16.94 -7.06 7.68
C GLN A 211 17.19 -6.54 9.10
N ALA A 212 16.14 -6.16 9.82
CA ALA A 212 16.25 -5.77 11.23
C ALA A 212 16.80 -6.91 12.10
N ALA A 213 16.37 -8.16 11.86
CA ALA A 213 16.88 -9.33 12.58
C ALA A 213 18.38 -9.56 12.33
N VAL A 214 18.82 -9.45 11.07
CA VAL A 214 20.24 -9.58 10.70
C VAL A 214 21.11 -8.48 11.35
N VAL A 215 20.63 -7.24 11.36
CA VAL A 215 21.35 -6.12 12.00
C VAL A 215 21.43 -6.32 13.51
N SER A 216 20.35 -6.77 14.15
CA SER A 216 20.33 -7.07 15.59
C SER A 216 21.34 -8.17 15.94
N GLU A 217 21.35 -9.27 15.19
CA GLU A 217 22.30 -10.37 15.43
C GLU A 217 23.76 -9.93 15.24
N ALA A 218 24.04 -9.10 14.23
CA ALA A 218 25.36 -8.53 14.01
C ALA A 218 25.80 -7.64 15.18
N ARG A 219 24.88 -6.83 15.73
CA ARG A 219 25.12 -5.98 16.90
C ARG A 219 25.42 -6.82 18.14
N ASP A 220 24.61 -7.84 18.42
CA ASP A 220 24.80 -8.72 19.57
C ASP A 220 26.16 -9.44 19.52
N ARG A 221 26.58 -9.89 18.32
CA ARG A 221 27.91 -10.49 18.11
C ARG A 221 29.03 -9.48 18.33
N ALA A 222 28.90 -8.24 17.86
CA ALA A 222 29.89 -7.20 18.09
C ALA A 222 30.06 -6.90 19.59
N ASP A 223 28.95 -6.83 20.33
CA ASP A 223 28.96 -6.59 21.79
C ASP A 223 29.63 -7.74 22.55
N LEU A 224 29.37 -8.99 22.16
CA LEU A 224 30.04 -10.16 22.73
C LEU A 224 31.55 -10.14 22.47
N LEU A 225 31.96 -9.82 21.24
CA LEU A 225 33.37 -9.69 20.89
C LEU A 225 34.07 -8.57 21.67
N ALA A 226 33.41 -7.42 21.83
CA ALA A 226 33.96 -6.31 22.61
C ALA A 226 34.20 -6.71 24.07
N ARG A 227 33.27 -7.43 24.70
CA ARG A 227 33.45 -7.94 26.08
C ARG A 227 34.60 -8.93 26.19
N GLU A 228 34.72 -9.85 25.23
CA GLU A 228 35.83 -10.83 25.20
C GLU A 228 37.19 -10.16 24.99
N LEU A 229 37.27 -9.16 24.10
CA LEU A 229 38.48 -8.37 23.89
C LEU A 229 38.90 -7.65 25.18
N ASN A 230 37.97 -7.00 25.88
CA ASN A 230 38.25 -6.35 27.14
C ASN A 230 38.75 -7.32 28.21
N HIS A 231 38.16 -8.52 28.31
CA HIS A 231 38.64 -9.56 29.21
C HIS A 231 40.07 -10.00 28.86
N ARG A 232 40.39 -10.16 27.56
CA ARG A 232 41.74 -10.51 27.11
C ARG A 232 42.77 -9.43 27.41
N VAL A 233 42.40 -8.15 27.27
CA VAL A 233 43.30 -7.04 27.63
C VAL A 233 43.63 -7.09 29.13
N LYS A 234 42.65 -7.33 30.00
CA LYS A 234 42.90 -7.52 31.44
C LYS A 234 43.86 -8.68 31.72
N ASN A 235 43.68 -9.81 31.03
CA ASN A 235 44.58 -10.96 31.16
C ASN A 235 46.02 -10.62 30.72
N LEU A 236 46.19 -9.90 29.61
CA LEU A 236 47.51 -9.45 29.14
C LEU A 236 48.19 -8.56 30.19
N PHE A 237 47.47 -7.60 30.78
CA PHE A 237 48.01 -6.77 31.85
C PHE A 237 48.43 -7.58 33.08
N ALA A 238 47.66 -8.59 33.47
CA ALA A 238 48.02 -9.48 34.58
C ALA A 238 49.30 -10.26 34.30
N VAL A 239 49.48 -10.76 33.06
CA VAL A 239 50.70 -11.46 32.64
C VAL A 239 51.92 -10.53 32.66
N VAL A 240 51.80 -9.32 32.10
CA VAL A 240 52.89 -8.32 32.12
C VAL A 240 53.27 -7.97 33.56
N LEU A 241 52.30 -7.77 34.44
CA LEU A 241 52.53 -7.49 35.86
C LEU A 241 53.29 -8.64 36.54
N ALA A 242 52.93 -9.90 36.27
CA ALA A 242 53.61 -11.07 36.81
C ALA A 242 55.07 -11.16 36.33
N ILE A 243 55.34 -10.92 35.04
CA ILE A 243 56.70 -10.91 34.48
C ILE A 243 57.56 -9.84 35.16
N VAL A 244 57.03 -8.64 35.33
CA VAL A 244 57.72 -7.53 36.00
C VAL A 244 58.07 -7.92 37.43
N GLN A 245 57.09 -8.40 38.21
CA GLN A 245 57.31 -8.79 39.62
C GLN A 245 58.27 -9.97 39.77
N MET A 246 58.20 -10.99 38.90
CA MET A 246 59.12 -12.12 38.91
C MET A 246 60.56 -11.70 38.62
N SER A 247 60.77 -10.70 37.76
CA SER A 247 62.10 -10.24 37.35
C SER A 247 62.92 -9.60 38.49
N ALA A 248 62.26 -9.18 39.58
CA ALA A 248 62.90 -8.61 40.76
C ALA A 248 62.99 -9.56 41.96
N ARG A 249 62.46 -10.78 41.85
CA ARG A 249 62.35 -11.72 42.97
C ARG A 249 63.70 -12.04 43.64
N ASP A 250 64.75 -12.15 42.82
CA ASP A 250 66.09 -12.52 43.27
C ASP A 250 67.10 -11.34 43.20
N LYS A 251 66.61 -10.10 43.03
CA LYS A 251 67.44 -8.89 42.89
C LYS A 251 66.96 -7.77 43.83
N PRO A 252 67.40 -7.76 45.10
CA PRO A 252 66.98 -6.76 46.08
C PRO A 252 67.23 -5.32 45.61
N GLU A 253 68.33 -5.07 44.90
CA GLU A 253 68.65 -3.75 44.35
C GLU A 253 67.67 -3.25 43.27
N ALA A 254 66.93 -4.14 42.60
CA ALA A 254 65.98 -3.79 41.54
C ALA A 254 64.52 -3.67 42.03
N LYS A 255 64.26 -3.97 43.31
CA LYS A 255 62.91 -4.08 43.87
C LYS A 255 62.13 -2.76 43.80
N GLU A 256 62.76 -1.65 44.19
CA GLU A 256 62.11 -0.33 44.21
C GLU A 256 61.66 0.11 42.81
N VAL A 257 62.52 -0.06 41.80
CA VAL A 257 62.21 0.27 40.41
C VAL A 257 61.09 -0.63 39.87
N THR A 258 61.12 -1.91 40.21
CA THR A 258 60.13 -2.89 39.74
C THR A 258 58.76 -2.66 40.37
N ASP A 259 58.71 -2.34 41.66
CA ASP A 259 57.47 -1.98 42.35
C ASP A 259 56.86 -0.70 41.75
N SER A 260 57.70 0.28 41.37
CA SER A 260 57.26 1.49 40.66
C SER A 260 56.67 1.17 39.27
N ILE A 261 57.31 0.28 38.50
CA ILE A 261 56.78 -0.15 37.19
C ILE A 261 55.45 -0.90 37.36
N ALA A 262 55.36 -1.80 38.34
CA ALA A 262 54.16 -2.56 38.65
C ALA A 262 52.98 -1.65 39.05
N GLN A 263 53.22 -0.61 39.83
CA GLN A 263 52.21 0.39 40.19
C GLN A 263 51.68 1.16 38.97
N ARG A 264 52.57 1.56 38.05
CA ARG A 264 52.19 2.23 36.80
C ARG A 264 51.37 1.37 35.86
N ILE A 265 51.72 0.09 35.73
CA ILE A 265 50.95 -0.86 34.92
C ILE A 265 49.53 -1.00 35.46
N ARG A 266 49.35 -1.05 36.79
CA ARG A 266 48.01 -1.08 37.41
C ARG A 266 47.23 0.20 37.14
N ALA A 267 47.88 1.37 37.22
CA ALA A 267 47.25 2.64 36.90
C ALA A 267 46.76 2.70 35.44
N LEU A 268 47.56 2.17 34.51
CA LEU A 268 47.19 2.08 33.09
C LEU A 268 45.98 1.16 32.87
N LEU A 269 45.94 0.01 33.56
CA LEU A 269 44.81 -0.90 33.53
C LEU A 269 43.52 -0.23 34.04
N THR A 270 43.60 0.48 35.17
CA THR A 270 42.45 1.19 35.74
C THR A 270 41.94 2.31 34.83
N ALA A 271 42.84 3.10 34.24
CA ALA A 271 42.46 4.12 33.28
C ALA A 271 41.85 3.52 32.01
N HIS A 272 42.35 2.35 31.57
CA HIS A 272 41.77 1.61 30.46
C HIS A 272 40.36 1.11 30.79
N GLU A 273 40.13 0.55 31.98
CA GLU A 273 38.79 0.10 32.40
C GLU A 273 37.76 1.24 32.46
N VAL A 274 38.16 2.40 32.98
CA VAL A 274 37.32 3.61 33.02
C VAL A 274 36.98 4.12 31.61
N SER A 275 37.84 3.85 30.61
CA SER A 275 37.63 4.29 29.22
C SER A 275 36.68 3.41 28.40
N GLN A 276 36.37 2.19 28.85
CA GLN A 276 35.56 1.21 28.09
C GLN A 276 34.03 1.34 28.32
N GLY A 277 33.57 2.48 28.85
CA GLY A 277 32.21 2.65 29.39
C GLY A 277 31.04 2.53 28.41
N GLU A 278 31.15 2.94 27.13
CA GLU A 278 30.04 2.88 26.17
C GLU A 278 30.54 2.67 24.72
N LEU A 279 29.88 1.78 23.97
CA LEU A 279 30.26 1.34 22.62
C LEU A 279 30.14 2.41 21.53
N GLU A 280 29.29 3.43 21.71
CA GLU A 280 29.02 4.40 20.63
C GLU A 280 29.98 5.59 20.65
N ARG A 281 30.54 5.95 21.82
CA ARG A 281 31.69 6.86 22.00
C ARG A 281 32.40 6.52 23.31
N PRO A 282 33.65 6.06 23.32
CA PRO A 282 34.35 5.76 24.56
C PRO A 282 34.79 7.07 25.21
N VAL A 283 33.85 7.69 25.93
CA VAL A 283 34.08 8.85 26.80
C VAL A 283 34.04 8.39 28.25
N ALA A 284 34.89 8.99 29.10
CA ALA A 284 34.89 8.69 30.53
C ALA A 284 34.80 9.97 31.35
N SER A 285 34.11 9.90 32.48
CA SER A 285 34.00 11.02 33.41
C SER A 285 35.36 11.33 34.04
N LEU A 286 35.79 12.60 33.94
CA LEU A 286 37.00 13.09 34.60
C LEU A 286 36.90 12.91 36.12
N ARG A 287 35.72 13.13 36.70
CA ARG A 287 35.48 12.90 38.12
C ARG A 287 35.76 11.45 38.50
N ALA A 288 35.20 10.51 37.75
CA ALA A 288 35.41 9.07 38.00
C ALA A 288 36.89 8.69 37.90
N LEU A 289 37.63 9.25 36.93
CA LEU A 289 39.06 9.03 36.79
C LEU A 289 39.86 9.56 38.01
N VAL A 290 39.56 10.77 38.48
CA VAL A 290 40.21 11.38 39.65
C VAL A 290 39.91 10.59 40.92
N GLU A 291 38.64 10.25 41.15
CA GLU A 291 38.20 9.46 42.31
C GLU A 291 38.88 8.09 42.33
N THR A 292 38.91 7.41 41.19
CA THR A 292 39.53 6.08 41.08
C THR A 292 41.05 6.15 41.29
N SER A 293 41.71 7.23 40.82
CA SER A 293 43.15 7.42 40.99
C SER A 293 43.55 7.66 42.45
N LEU A 294 42.72 8.37 43.21
CA LEU A 294 42.96 8.70 44.62
C LEU A 294 42.54 7.59 45.59
N ALA A 295 41.56 6.77 45.21
CA ALA A 295 40.93 5.74 46.05
C ALA A 295 41.91 4.82 46.81
N PRO A 296 43.05 4.37 46.25
CA PRO A 296 43.96 3.46 46.94
C PRO A 296 44.61 4.04 48.20
N TYR A 297 44.74 5.36 48.29
CA TYR A 297 45.45 6.05 49.38
C TYR A 297 44.55 6.95 50.21
N ARG A 298 43.44 7.45 49.64
CA ARG A 298 42.50 8.35 50.30
C ARG A 298 41.89 7.68 51.54
N SER A 299 42.05 8.33 52.69
CA SER A 299 41.52 7.87 53.98
C SER A 299 41.38 9.03 54.94
N SER A 300 40.93 8.80 56.18
CA SER A 300 40.93 9.83 57.22
C SER A 300 42.34 10.38 57.53
N LYS A 301 43.40 9.59 57.28
CA LYS A 301 44.80 10.01 57.43
C LYS A 301 45.38 10.69 56.17
N HIS A 302 44.73 10.52 55.03
CA HIS A 302 45.14 11.09 53.74
C HIS A 302 43.94 11.81 53.10
N PRO A 303 43.55 12.98 53.65
CA PRO A 303 42.36 13.68 53.21
C PRO A 303 42.52 14.22 51.78
N ALA A 304 41.45 14.11 51.00
CA ALA A 304 41.35 14.67 49.65
C ALA A 304 39.99 15.35 49.43
N LYS A 305 40.02 16.57 48.90
CA LYS A 305 38.83 17.28 48.41
C LYS A 305 38.82 17.27 46.89
N ILE A 306 37.70 16.86 46.30
CA ILE A 306 37.54 16.68 44.85
C ILE A 306 36.33 17.51 44.43
N ASP A 307 36.53 18.53 43.60
CA ASP A 307 35.47 19.45 43.17
C ASP A 307 35.60 19.85 41.69
N GLY A 308 34.48 20.14 41.04
CA GLY A 308 34.45 20.51 39.62
C GLY A 308 33.21 20.02 38.86
N PRO A 309 32.93 20.59 37.67
CA PRO A 309 31.78 20.23 36.86
C PRO A 309 31.87 18.80 36.32
N ASP A 310 30.76 18.22 35.88
CA ASP A 310 30.76 16.92 35.20
C ASP A 310 31.31 17.08 33.78
N VAL A 311 32.41 16.38 33.49
CA VAL A 311 33.17 16.52 32.24
C VAL A 311 33.47 15.14 31.71
N MET A 312 33.15 14.92 30.43
CA MET A 312 33.41 13.67 29.72
C MET A 312 34.62 13.84 28.79
N LEU A 313 35.66 13.02 28.99
CA LEU A 313 36.88 13.05 28.19
C LEU A 313 36.94 11.87 27.22
N PRO A 314 37.42 12.05 25.98
CA PRO A 314 37.67 10.94 25.06
C PRO A 314 38.71 9.97 25.62
N ALA A 315 38.52 8.66 25.40
CA ALA A 315 39.39 7.59 25.88
C ALA A 315 40.89 7.81 25.61
N LYS A 316 41.23 8.45 24.48
CA LYS A 316 42.62 8.80 24.10
C LYS A 316 43.32 9.70 25.13
N ARG A 317 42.56 10.50 25.88
CA ARG A 317 43.06 11.43 26.92
C ARG A 317 42.99 10.85 28.33
N VAL A 318 42.03 9.97 28.58
CA VAL A 318 41.79 9.33 29.89
C VAL A 318 43.01 8.51 30.33
N THR A 319 43.57 7.71 29.43
CA THR A 319 44.70 6.82 29.73
C THR A 319 45.97 7.57 30.19
N PRO A 320 46.50 8.55 29.41
CA PRO A 320 47.68 9.31 29.85
C PRO A 320 47.39 10.23 31.04
N LEU A 321 46.17 10.79 31.16
CA LEU A 321 45.81 11.60 32.33
C LEU A 321 45.75 10.75 33.61
N GLY A 322 45.20 9.54 33.55
CA GLY A 322 45.17 8.60 34.68
C GLY A 322 46.58 8.25 35.18
N LEU A 323 47.55 8.14 34.27
CA LEU A 323 48.95 7.93 34.64
C LEU A 323 49.53 9.15 35.37
N VAL A 324 49.25 10.38 34.92
CA VAL A 324 49.68 11.61 35.62
C VAL A 324 49.05 11.70 37.01
N LEU A 325 47.75 11.47 37.12
CA LEU A 325 47.03 11.49 38.40
C LEU A 325 47.57 10.42 39.36
N HIS A 326 47.92 9.24 38.86
CA HIS A 326 48.56 8.21 39.67
C HIS A 326 49.92 8.68 40.20
N GLU A 327 50.79 9.21 39.34
CA GLU A 327 52.11 9.69 39.79
C GLU A 327 51.96 10.83 40.82
N LEU A 328 51.06 11.79 40.61
CA LEU A 328 50.76 12.85 41.59
C LEU A 328 50.29 12.27 42.92
N THR A 329 49.37 11.31 42.88
CA THR A 329 48.86 10.60 44.06
C THR A 329 49.99 9.89 44.82
N THR A 330 50.88 9.18 44.12
CA THR A 330 52.01 8.51 44.78
C THR A 330 53.04 9.49 45.34
N ASN A 331 53.25 10.63 44.68
CA ASN A 331 54.16 11.66 45.16
C ASN A 331 53.62 12.34 46.43
N ALA A 332 52.31 12.58 46.51
CA ALA A 332 51.68 13.10 47.72
C ALA A 332 51.93 12.20 48.94
N VAL A 333 51.87 10.87 48.77
CA VAL A 333 52.18 9.89 49.83
C VAL A 333 53.67 9.89 50.18
N LYS A 334 54.56 9.85 49.19
CA LYS A 334 56.00 9.64 49.40
C LYS A 334 56.75 10.88 49.84
N TYR A 335 56.35 12.04 49.34
CA TYR A 335 57.13 13.27 49.42
C TYR A 335 56.28 14.51 49.75
N GLY A 336 54.98 14.48 49.51
CA GLY A 336 54.09 15.64 49.56
C GLY A 336 53.16 15.70 50.79
N ALA A 337 51.98 16.29 50.59
CA ALA A 337 51.02 16.60 51.66
C ALA A 337 50.72 15.41 52.57
N TRP A 338 50.42 14.24 52.02
CA TRP A 338 50.00 13.09 52.83
C TRP A 338 51.11 12.48 53.70
N ARG A 339 52.38 12.78 53.43
CA ARG A 339 53.48 12.39 54.32
C ARG A 339 53.50 13.22 55.61
N LYS A 340 53.07 14.47 55.57
CA LYS A 340 53.10 15.45 56.68
C LYS A 340 51.70 15.82 57.19
N GLU A 341 50.74 14.90 57.08
CA GLU A 341 49.34 15.11 57.53
C GLU A 341 48.61 16.28 56.83
N GLY A 342 49.10 16.68 55.66
CA GLY A 342 48.49 17.70 54.80
C GLY A 342 47.28 17.20 54.00
N THR A 343 46.70 18.09 53.21
CA THR A 343 45.49 17.81 52.40
C THR A 343 45.76 18.00 50.91
N VAL A 344 45.21 17.08 50.09
CA VAL A 344 45.18 17.20 48.63
C VAL A 344 43.85 17.81 48.18
N HIS A 345 43.93 18.82 47.32
CA HIS A 345 42.79 19.45 46.66
C HIS A 345 42.91 19.21 45.17
N VAL A 346 41.90 18.58 44.57
CA VAL A 346 41.80 18.43 43.13
C VAL A 346 40.55 19.16 42.68
N THR A 347 40.75 20.24 41.94
CA THR A 347 39.68 21.06 41.39
C THR A 347 39.82 21.16 39.88
N TRP A 348 38.71 21.30 39.16
CA TRP A 348 38.79 21.61 37.75
C TRP A 348 37.65 22.53 37.30
N THR A 349 37.91 23.26 36.22
CA THR A 349 36.93 24.08 35.51
C THR A 349 36.99 23.78 34.02
N GLU A 350 35.87 23.96 33.34
CA GLU A 350 35.77 23.85 31.88
C GLU A 350 35.56 25.24 31.29
N GLN A 351 36.43 25.65 30.37
CA GLN A 351 36.35 26.92 29.64
C GLN A 351 36.86 26.73 28.21
N ASP A 352 36.15 27.30 27.23
CA ASP A 352 36.55 27.33 25.81
C ASP A 352 36.94 25.96 25.23
N GLY A 353 36.20 24.91 25.59
CA GLY A 353 36.44 23.55 25.10
C GLY A 353 37.68 22.86 25.69
N SER A 354 38.29 23.46 26.72
CA SER A 354 39.40 22.90 27.49
C SER A 354 39.04 22.80 28.96
N VAL A 355 39.63 21.82 29.63
CA VAL A 355 39.58 21.66 31.08
C VAL A 355 40.89 22.11 31.66
N ARG A 356 40.80 22.93 32.71
CA ARG A 356 41.93 23.26 33.58
C ARG A 356 41.74 22.50 34.89
N LEU A 357 42.55 21.47 35.10
CA LEU A 357 42.62 20.72 36.34
C LEU A 357 43.77 21.26 37.19
N GLU A 358 43.47 21.61 38.43
CA GLU A 358 44.43 22.05 39.44
C GLU A 358 44.54 20.98 40.53
N TRP A 359 45.77 20.56 40.79
CA TRP A 359 46.13 19.71 41.91
C TRP A 359 46.94 20.55 42.89
N ARG A 360 46.44 20.72 44.11
CA ARG A 360 47.09 21.51 45.14
C ARG A 360 47.30 20.70 46.41
N GLU A 361 48.52 20.72 46.91
CA GLU A 361 48.92 20.09 48.16
C GLU A 361 49.17 21.17 49.21
N THR A 362 48.52 21.08 50.38
CA THR A 362 48.66 22.04 51.48
C THR A 362 49.15 21.35 52.75
N GLY A 363 49.93 22.07 53.56
CA GLY A 363 50.50 21.55 54.81
C GLY A 363 51.77 20.72 54.62
N ALA A 364 52.40 20.84 53.44
CA ALA A 364 53.69 20.24 53.16
C ALA A 364 54.77 21.33 53.23
N GLU A 365 55.32 21.62 54.42
CA GLU A 365 56.53 22.45 54.48
C GLU A 365 57.65 21.76 53.69
N LEU A 366 57.99 22.32 52.52
CA LEU A 366 59.02 21.81 51.62
C LEU A 366 60.39 22.35 52.08
N GLU A 367 61.13 21.56 52.84
CA GLU A 367 62.47 21.95 53.35
C GLU A 367 63.52 22.10 52.23
N GLU A 368 63.37 21.39 51.10
CA GLU A 368 64.24 21.50 49.93
C GLU A 368 63.43 21.44 48.62
N LEU A 369 63.64 22.43 47.75
CA LEU A 369 63.15 22.40 46.37
C LEU A 369 63.89 21.28 45.61
N PRO A 370 63.20 20.31 44.99
CA PRO A 370 63.86 19.18 44.35
C PRO A 370 64.64 19.62 43.11
N ASP A 371 65.97 19.64 43.18
CA ASP A 371 66.88 20.05 42.10
C ASP A 371 67.02 19.00 40.97
N ARG A 372 66.48 17.78 41.16
CA ARG A 372 66.56 16.67 40.20
C ARG A 372 65.27 16.48 39.40
N LYS A 373 65.35 16.60 38.08
CA LYS A 373 64.35 16.08 37.13
C LYS A 373 64.37 14.54 37.12
N GLY A 374 63.63 13.92 38.04
CA GLY A 374 63.45 12.48 38.08
C GLY A 374 62.60 11.92 36.94
N PHE A 375 62.51 10.59 36.85
CA PHE A 375 61.74 9.88 35.82
C PHE A 375 60.24 10.27 35.81
N GLY A 376 59.65 10.54 36.99
CA GLY A 376 58.24 10.96 37.10
C GLY A 376 57.94 12.28 36.37
N SER A 377 58.84 13.26 36.44
CA SER A 377 58.68 14.54 35.73
C SER A 377 58.73 14.36 34.21
N LEU A 378 59.62 13.50 33.70
CA LEU A 378 59.71 13.18 32.27
C LEU A 378 58.44 12.47 31.76
N LEU A 379 57.91 11.56 32.56
CA LEU A 379 56.68 10.82 32.25
C LEU A 379 55.47 11.75 32.19
N MET A 380 55.33 12.68 33.13
CA MET A 380 54.24 13.67 33.14
C MET A 380 54.30 14.59 31.92
N THR A 381 55.48 15.07 31.53
CA THR A 381 55.64 15.88 30.30
C THR A 381 55.32 15.08 29.04
N SER A 382 55.67 13.79 29.00
CA SER A 382 55.33 12.92 27.86
C SER A 382 53.82 12.64 27.79
N ALA A 383 53.17 12.36 28.93
CA ALA A 383 51.73 12.16 29.02
C ALA A 383 50.96 13.42 28.59
N ALA A 384 51.44 14.61 28.95
CA ALA A 384 50.84 15.88 28.53
C ALA A 384 50.78 16.05 27.01
N ARG A 385 51.84 15.64 26.31
CA ARG A 385 51.84 15.62 24.84
C ARG A 385 50.81 14.63 24.27
N GLN A 386 50.62 13.48 24.92
CA GLN A 386 49.68 12.44 24.46
C GLN A 386 48.22 12.86 24.60
N PHE A 387 47.84 13.59 25.66
CA PHE A 387 46.49 14.15 25.77
C PHE A 387 46.32 15.50 25.07
N GLY A 388 47.36 16.02 24.41
CA GLY A 388 47.32 17.27 23.64
C GLY A 388 47.21 18.52 24.50
N GLY A 389 47.79 18.49 25.70
CA GLY A 389 47.64 19.53 26.72
C GLY A 389 48.96 20.06 27.28
N THR A 390 48.86 20.88 28.31
CA THR A 390 50.01 21.42 29.06
C THR A 390 50.03 20.88 30.48
N PHE A 391 51.23 20.83 31.05
CA PHE A 391 51.48 20.45 32.43
C PHE A 391 52.47 21.44 33.01
N GLU A 392 52.04 22.19 34.01
CA GLU A 392 52.82 23.18 34.73
C GLU A 392 52.87 22.82 36.21
N ARG A 393 54.04 23.01 36.82
CA ARG A 393 54.29 22.66 38.22
C ARG A 393 54.96 23.83 38.90
N ASP A 394 54.37 24.26 40.00
CA ASP A 394 54.87 25.34 40.84
C ASP A 394 54.99 24.87 42.31
N PHE A 395 56.06 25.29 42.96
CA PHE A 395 56.35 24.95 44.35
C PHE A 395 56.39 26.24 45.16
N ASP A 396 55.59 26.31 46.21
CA ASP A 396 55.59 27.41 47.16
C ASP A 396 55.98 26.92 48.57
N ALA A 397 56.05 27.83 49.54
CA ALA A 397 56.40 27.49 50.91
C ALA A 397 55.36 26.60 51.62
N ASP A 398 54.12 26.58 51.12
CA ASP A 398 52.97 25.88 51.70
C ASP A 398 52.72 24.51 51.06
N GLY A 399 53.28 24.25 49.88
CA GLY A 399 53.29 22.96 49.20
C GLY A 399 53.46 23.03 47.67
N LEU A 400 52.66 22.22 46.96
CA LEU A 400 52.78 21.96 45.52
C LEU A 400 51.49 22.33 44.81
N THR A 401 51.59 23.13 43.74
CA THR A 401 50.49 23.38 42.81
C THR A 401 50.85 22.84 41.41
N VAL A 402 49.98 22.02 40.85
CA VAL A 402 50.11 21.48 39.49
C VAL A 402 48.89 21.90 38.69
N THR A 403 49.14 22.53 37.55
CA THR A 403 48.09 22.87 36.58
C THR A 403 48.21 21.98 35.36
N ILE A 404 47.11 21.33 34.99
CA ILE A 404 46.97 20.54 33.77
C ILE A 404 45.88 21.18 32.92
N VAL A 405 46.20 21.51 31.67
CA VAL A 405 45.21 21.99 30.70
C VAL A 405 45.09 20.96 29.57
N LEU A 406 43.88 20.51 29.27
CA LEU A 406 43.63 19.54 28.20
C LEU A 406 42.29 19.80 27.48
N PRO A 407 42.19 19.52 26.17
CA PRO A 407 40.95 19.73 25.41
C PRO A 407 39.89 18.64 25.70
N VAL A 408 38.62 19.04 25.72
CA VAL A 408 37.45 18.17 25.93
C VAL A 408 37.01 17.52 24.60
N GLY A 409 36.99 18.30 23.51
CA GLY A 409 36.66 17.83 22.15
C GLY A 409 37.86 17.28 21.38
N ASP A 410 37.64 16.58 20.27
CA ASP A 410 38.70 15.85 19.55
C ASP A 410 39.80 16.70 18.92
#